data_AF-A0A0N0DAM6-F1
#
_entry.id   AF-A0A0N0DAM6-F1
#
_cell.length_a   1.000
_cell.length_b   1.000
_cell.length_c   1.000
_cell.angle_alpha   90.00
_cell.angle_beta   90.00
_cell.angle_gamma   90.00
#
_symmetry.space_group_name_H-M   'P 1'
#
loop_
_entity.id
_entity.type
_entity.pdbx_description
1 polymer ?
#
loop_
_entity_poly.entity_id
_entity_poly.type
_entity_poly.pdbx_seq_one_letter_code
_entity_poly.pdbx_strand_id
1 'polypeptide(L)'
;MPTTRERDYTLEITELLPYSTDLDPHKTHDAAELEASLSAVLNRVHSVPPSIMAQCNLTLCLCRRLQSMNTSFSGKTLEQILSITQNGIEAAQAIIDARAPWHQMANVPFQIICLLLAIDTRESLAQLNNAMQCLNNIATVYNTNATKEALNTASLLILMQQRRKEKCASDLSNIVKSFPILPLSETQVEAPLQQMDDMKWFNNLAGELSGFDYSDLDRFLSQSMF
;
A
#
# COMPACT_ATOMS: atom_id res chain seq x y z
N MET A 1 37.33 -9.17 1.52
CA MET A 1 36.37 -8.40 0.71
C MET A 1 36.30 -9.05 -0.66
N PRO A 2 35.11 -9.41 -1.17
CA PRO A 2 34.99 -9.97 -2.53
C PRO A 2 35.53 -8.95 -3.55
N THR A 3 36.30 -9.43 -4.52
CA THR A 3 36.92 -8.60 -5.57
C THR A 3 35.86 -8.12 -6.55
N THR A 4 35.75 -6.80 -6.78
CA THR A 4 34.78 -6.20 -7.68
C THR A 4 35.02 -6.63 -9.12
N ARG A 5 34.14 -7.50 -9.63
CA ARG A 5 34.10 -7.86 -11.04
C ARG A 5 33.21 -6.87 -11.77
N GLU A 6 33.51 -6.57 -13.03
CA GLU A 6 32.63 -5.73 -13.86
C GLU A 6 31.24 -6.40 -13.93
N ARG A 7 30.17 -5.64 -13.61
CA ARG A 7 28.79 -6.13 -13.39
C ARG A 7 28.57 -6.94 -12.10
N ASP A 8 29.41 -6.76 -11.09
CA ASP A 8 29.16 -7.32 -9.75
C ASP A 8 28.22 -6.42 -8.95
N TYR A 9 26.93 -6.76 -8.96
CA TYR A 9 25.89 -6.10 -8.16
C TYR A 9 25.72 -6.75 -6.77
N THR A 10 26.57 -7.70 -6.42
CA THR A 10 26.53 -8.37 -5.12
C THR A 10 26.72 -7.37 -3.99
N LEU A 11 27.55 -6.34 -4.22
CA LEU A 11 27.74 -5.26 -3.25
C LEU A 11 26.42 -4.59 -2.87
N GLU A 12 25.61 -4.19 -3.85
CA GLU A 12 24.32 -3.54 -3.60
C GLU A 12 23.42 -4.38 -2.69
N ILE A 13 23.38 -5.71 -2.87
CA ILE A 13 22.57 -6.62 -2.03
C ILE A 13 23.25 -6.86 -0.67
N THR A 14 24.56 -7.10 -0.63
CA THR A 14 25.29 -7.38 0.63
C THR A 14 25.27 -6.20 1.58
N GLU A 15 25.23 -4.99 1.05
CA GLU A 15 25.09 -3.76 1.83
C GLU A 15 23.71 -3.62 2.49
N LEU A 16 22.69 -4.35 2.04
CA LEU A 16 21.38 -4.41 2.70
C LEU A 16 21.34 -5.36 3.90
N LEU A 17 22.30 -6.30 3.99
CA LEU A 17 22.31 -7.35 5.03
C LEU A 17 22.27 -6.80 6.46
N PRO A 18 23.03 -5.76 6.85
CA PRO A 18 22.99 -5.25 8.22
C PRO A 18 21.57 -4.85 8.63
N TYR A 19 20.86 -4.13 7.76
CA TYR A 19 19.49 -3.68 8.03
C TYR A 19 18.47 -4.83 8.06
N SER A 20 18.76 -5.92 7.35
CA SER A 20 17.93 -7.13 7.47
C SER A 20 18.05 -7.77 8.86
N THR A 21 19.22 -7.61 9.51
CA THR A 21 19.40 -8.07 10.88
C THR A 21 18.72 -7.17 11.91
N ASP A 22 18.41 -5.92 11.57
CA ASP A 22 17.62 -5.02 12.43
C ASP A 22 16.14 -5.44 12.46
N LEU A 23 15.70 -6.16 11.43
CA LEU A 23 14.35 -6.69 11.33
C LEU A 23 14.15 -8.00 12.11
N ASP A 24 15.17 -8.50 12.80
CA ASP A 24 15.06 -9.68 13.67
C ASP A 24 13.95 -9.49 14.72
N PRO A 25 12.94 -10.39 14.80
CA PRO A 25 11.87 -10.33 15.79
C PRO A 25 12.36 -10.42 17.23
N HIS A 26 13.51 -11.04 17.47
CA HIS A 26 14.08 -11.21 18.81
C HIS A 26 14.89 -10.01 19.29
N LYS A 27 15.18 -9.05 18.39
CA LYS A 27 15.87 -7.81 18.76
C LYS A 27 14.86 -6.71 19.00
N THR A 28 14.98 -6.03 20.13
CA THR A 28 14.21 -4.82 20.44
C THR A 28 14.97 -3.60 19.96
N HIS A 29 14.63 -3.10 18.77
CA HIS A 29 15.08 -1.79 18.29
C HIS A 29 14.06 -0.73 18.69
N ASP A 30 14.55 0.46 19.01
CA ASP A 30 13.66 1.62 19.19
C ASP A 30 13.23 2.21 17.83
N ALA A 31 12.27 3.15 17.87
CA ALA A 31 11.77 3.75 16.64
C ALA A 31 12.84 4.58 15.91
N ALA A 32 13.74 5.23 16.65
CA ALA A 32 14.77 6.10 16.10
C ALA A 32 15.85 5.30 15.34
N GLU A 33 16.24 4.14 15.85
CA GLU A 33 17.13 3.19 15.20
C GLU A 33 16.52 2.68 13.89
N LEU A 34 15.24 2.31 13.90
CA LEU A 34 14.54 1.85 12.70
C LEU A 34 14.34 2.97 11.67
N GLU A 35 14.11 4.21 12.10
CA GLU A 35 14.08 5.39 11.23
C GLU A 35 15.46 5.66 10.60
N ALA A 36 16.53 5.51 11.38
CA ALA A 36 17.90 5.64 10.87
C ALA A 36 18.22 4.55 9.84
N SER A 37 17.84 3.30 10.12
CA SER A 37 17.98 2.18 9.17
C SER A 37 17.14 2.41 7.90
N LEU A 38 15.90 2.89 8.04
CA LEU A 38 15.06 3.26 6.90
C LEU A 38 15.71 4.36 6.05
N SER A 39 16.17 5.44 6.67
CA SER A 39 16.88 6.53 5.98
C SER A 39 18.12 6.03 5.25
N ALA A 40 18.92 5.17 5.89
CA ALA A 40 20.11 4.58 5.27
C ALA A 40 19.75 3.75 4.03
N VAL A 41 18.69 2.95 4.10
CA VAL A 41 18.22 2.12 2.97
C VAL A 41 17.65 2.96 1.84
N LEU A 42 16.86 4.00 2.16
CA LEU A 42 16.28 4.91 1.17
C LEU A 42 17.35 5.70 0.39
N ASN A 43 18.50 5.97 0.98
CA ASN A 43 19.59 6.72 0.35
C ASN A 43 20.55 5.84 -0.47
N ARG A 44 20.37 4.52 -0.50
CA ARG A 44 21.18 3.61 -1.32
C ARG A 44 20.73 3.64 -2.77
N VAL A 45 21.70 3.43 -3.67
CA VAL A 45 21.47 3.35 -5.12
C VAL A 45 21.55 1.90 -5.54
N HIS A 46 20.47 1.43 -6.16
CA HIS A 46 20.35 0.08 -6.70
C HIS A 46 20.08 0.18 -8.21
N SER A 47 20.85 -0.57 -9.01
CA SER A 47 20.88 -0.36 -10.47
C SER A 47 20.19 -1.47 -11.27
N VAL A 48 20.02 -2.64 -10.68
CA VAL A 48 19.43 -3.81 -11.36
C VAL A 48 18.10 -4.23 -10.70
N PRO A 49 17.11 -4.73 -11.47
CA PRO A 49 15.79 -5.06 -10.93
C PRO A 49 15.80 -5.97 -9.70
N PRO A 50 16.61 -7.05 -9.65
CA PRO A 50 16.91 -7.81 -8.43
C PRO A 50 17.19 -6.99 -7.17
N SER A 51 18.10 -6.03 -7.33
CA SER A 51 18.66 -5.24 -6.24
C SER A 51 17.66 -4.19 -5.78
N ILE A 52 16.95 -3.57 -6.73
CA ILE A 52 15.83 -2.64 -6.47
C ILE A 52 14.70 -3.37 -5.72
N MET A 53 14.36 -4.59 -6.13
CA MET A 53 13.35 -5.40 -5.43
C MET A 53 13.76 -5.73 -4.00
N ALA A 54 15.04 -6.02 -3.76
CA ALA A 54 15.57 -6.27 -2.41
C ALA A 54 15.51 -5.01 -1.54
N GLN A 55 15.91 -3.85 -2.08
CA GLN A 55 15.79 -2.56 -1.41
C GLN A 55 14.33 -2.26 -1.06
N CYS A 56 13.43 -2.41 -2.04
CA CYS A 56 12.01 -2.17 -1.86
C CYS A 56 11.43 -3.08 -0.77
N ASN A 57 11.68 -4.40 -0.82
CA ASN A 57 11.22 -5.34 0.20
C ASN A 57 11.69 -4.94 1.61
N LEU A 58 12.95 -4.51 1.75
CA LEU A 58 13.48 -4.11 3.04
C LEU A 58 12.87 -2.78 3.54
N THR A 59 12.67 -1.81 2.65
CA THR A 59 11.91 -0.58 2.94
C THR A 59 10.49 -0.91 3.42
N LEU A 60 9.77 -1.82 2.76
CA LEU A 60 8.41 -2.23 3.15
C LEU A 60 8.38 -2.86 4.55
N CYS A 61 9.35 -3.73 4.86
CA CYS A 61 9.47 -4.34 6.19
C CYS A 61 9.74 -3.32 7.28
N LEU A 62 10.66 -2.38 7.06
CA LEU A 62 10.95 -1.29 8.01
C LEU A 62 9.74 -0.39 8.21
N CYS A 63 9.05 -0.03 7.13
CA CYS A 63 7.83 0.78 7.20
C CYS A 63 6.75 0.10 8.03
N ARG A 64 6.52 -1.21 7.83
CA ARG A 64 5.53 -1.98 8.60
C ARG A 64 5.87 -2.01 10.10
N ARG A 65 7.15 -2.22 10.43
CA ARG A 65 7.60 -2.23 11.82
C ARG A 65 7.43 -0.86 12.46
N LEU A 66 7.81 0.22 11.78
CA LEU A 66 7.60 1.59 12.25
C LEU A 66 6.11 1.94 12.43
N GLN A 67 5.24 1.50 11.51
CA GLN A 67 3.78 1.68 11.64
C GLN A 67 3.22 0.94 12.86
N SER A 68 3.70 -0.26 13.18
CA SER A 68 3.30 -0.98 14.40
C SER A 68 3.70 -0.26 15.70
N MET A 69 4.67 0.67 15.60
CA MET A 69 5.09 1.56 16.68
C MET A 69 4.39 2.92 16.65
N ASN A 70 3.33 3.07 15.86
CA ASN A 70 2.57 4.32 15.64
C ASN A 70 3.39 5.46 15.01
N THR A 71 4.44 5.13 14.25
CA THR A 71 5.20 6.11 13.48
C THR A 71 4.46 6.45 12.20
N SER A 72 4.37 7.75 11.87
CA SER A 72 3.78 8.22 10.61
C SER A 72 4.86 8.77 9.68
N PHE A 73 4.72 8.52 8.39
CA PHE A 73 5.65 9.02 7.38
C PHE A 73 5.15 10.34 6.81
N SER A 74 6.01 11.35 6.75
CA SER A 74 5.66 12.65 6.18
C SER A 74 6.85 13.32 5.48
N GLY A 75 6.56 14.35 4.69
CA GLY A 75 7.56 15.14 3.97
C GLY A 75 8.50 14.29 3.11
N LYS A 76 9.80 14.58 3.20
CA LYS A 76 10.84 13.95 2.37
C LYS A 76 10.90 12.43 2.51
N THR A 77 10.70 11.89 3.72
CA THR A 77 10.73 10.44 3.95
C THR A 77 9.61 9.75 3.19
N LEU A 78 8.40 10.33 3.20
CA LEU A 78 7.27 9.80 2.44
C LEU A 78 7.53 9.84 0.93
N GLU A 79 8.06 10.95 0.41
CA GLU A 79 8.42 11.08 -1.01
C GLU A 79 9.44 10.01 -1.43
N GLN A 80 10.46 9.75 -0.61
CA GLN A 80 11.45 8.71 -0.87
C GLN A 80 10.84 7.31 -0.83
N ILE A 81 9.96 7.01 0.15
CA ILE A 81 9.23 5.74 0.21
C ILE A 81 8.41 5.54 -1.08
N LEU A 82 7.65 6.55 -1.51
CA LEU A 82 6.85 6.49 -2.73
C LEU A 82 7.71 6.33 -3.99
N SER A 83 8.92 6.91 -4.02
CA SER A 83 9.86 6.69 -5.12
C SER A 83 10.37 5.24 -5.14
N ILE A 84 10.71 4.67 -3.99
CA ILE A 84 11.19 3.27 -3.89
C ILE A 84 10.08 2.28 -4.23
N THR A 85 8.82 2.52 -3.84
CA THR A 85 7.70 1.68 -4.24
C THR A 85 7.47 1.72 -5.74
N GLN A 86 7.54 2.91 -6.36
CA GLN A 86 7.44 3.04 -7.81
C GLN A 86 8.57 2.29 -8.54
N ASN A 87 9.82 2.45 -8.09
CA ASN A 87 10.96 1.71 -8.64
C ASN A 87 10.80 0.20 -8.46
N GLY A 88 10.25 -0.25 -7.32
CA GLY A 88 9.94 -1.66 -7.06
C GLY A 88 8.89 -2.22 -8.03
N ILE A 89 7.85 -1.45 -8.35
CA ILE A 89 6.83 -1.85 -9.35
C ILE A 89 7.47 -2.00 -10.74
N GLU A 90 8.29 -1.03 -11.15
CA GLU A 90 8.96 -1.06 -12.45
C GLU A 90 9.98 -2.20 -12.55
N ALA A 91 10.75 -2.43 -11.47
CA ALA A 91 11.66 -3.55 -11.37
C ALA A 91 10.92 -4.88 -11.44
N ALA A 92 9.78 -5.01 -10.75
CA ALA A 92 8.95 -6.20 -10.84
C ALA A 92 8.47 -6.45 -12.27
N GLN A 93 8.00 -5.41 -12.97
CA GLN A 93 7.58 -5.54 -14.37
C GLN A 93 8.75 -5.96 -15.28
N ALA A 94 9.93 -5.37 -15.12
CA ALA A 94 11.12 -5.72 -15.89
C ALA A 94 11.53 -7.20 -15.68
N ILE A 95 11.39 -7.72 -14.46
CA ILE A 95 11.67 -9.13 -14.14
C ILE A 95 10.68 -10.06 -14.85
N ILE A 96 9.40 -9.69 -14.91
CA ILE A 96 8.37 -10.43 -15.65
C ILE A 96 8.69 -10.45 -17.13
N ASP A 97 9.00 -9.29 -17.71
CA ASP A 97 9.30 -9.14 -19.14
C ASP A 97 10.54 -9.94 -19.55
N ALA A 98 11.55 -9.97 -18.67
CA ALA A 98 12.76 -10.77 -18.84
C ALA A 98 12.55 -12.28 -18.59
N ARG A 99 11.36 -12.69 -18.12
CA ARG A 99 11.04 -14.08 -17.71
C ARG A 99 12.05 -14.66 -16.72
N ALA A 100 12.54 -13.82 -15.81
CA ALA A 100 13.54 -14.20 -14.81
C ALA A 100 12.85 -14.40 -13.46
N PRO A 101 12.39 -15.61 -13.09
CA PRO A 101 11.61 -15.79 -11.87
C PRO A 101 12.37 -15.35 -10.61
N TRP A 102 11.74 -14.49 -9.80
CA TRP A 102 12.25 -14.02 -8.51
C TRP A 102 11.45 -14.60 -7.35
N HIS A 103 12.10 -15.05 -6.28
CA HIS A 103 11.45 -15.76 -5.16
C HIS A 103 10.31 -14.95 -4.49
N GLN A 104 10.41 -13.62 -4.47
CA GLN A 104 9.42 -12.72 -3.86
C GLN A 104 8.53 -11.98 -4.87
N MET A 105 8.37 -12.52 -6.09
CA MET A 105 7.74 -11.82 -7.20
C MET A 105 6.36 -11.25 -6.87
N ALA A 106 5.47 -12.04 -6.26
CA ALA A 106 4.11 -11.60 -5.89
C ALA A 106 4.07 -10.86 -4.55
N ASN A 107 5.01 -11.16 -3.66
CA ASN A 107 5.04 -10.62 -2.31
C ASN A 107 5.29 -9.11 -2.30
N VAL A 108 6.29 -8.63 -3.05
CA VAL A 108 6.64 -7.19 -3.04
C VAL A 108 5.48 -6.32 -3.56
N PRO A 109 4.86 -6.58 -4.73
CA PRO A 109 3.73 -5.78 -5.21
C PRO A 109 2.52 -5.82 -4.28
N PHE A 110 2.20 -6.98 -3.69
CA PHE A 110 1.13 -7.08 -2.69
C PHE A 110 1.44 -6.22 -1.45
N GLN A 111 2.67 -6.29 -0.94
CA GLN A 111 3.09 -5.47 0.20
C GLN A 111 3.13 -3.97 -0.12
N ILE A 112 3.48 -3.58 -1.35
CA ILE A 112 3.38 -2.18 -1.81
C ILE A 112 1.92 -1.72 -1.73
N ILE A 113 0.98 -2.51 -2.25
CA ILE A 113 -0.47 -2.19 -2.17
C ILE A 113 -0.88 -1.97 -0.72
N CYS A 114 -0.54 -2.91 0.18
CA CYS A 114 -0.86 -2.79 1.60
C CYS A 114 -0.26 -1.51 2.22
N LEU A 115 0.99 -1.17 1.89
CA LEU A 115 1.63 0.05 2.40
C LEU A 115 0.95 1.32 1.87
N LEU A 116 0.65 1.39 0.57
CA LEU A 116 0.00 2.56 -0.04
C LEU A 116 -1.41 2.80 0.55
N LEU A 117 -2.14 1.71 0.81
CA LEU A 117 -3.44 1.74 1.50
C LEU A 117 -3.30 2.23 2.95
N ALA A 118 -2.26 1.81 3.67
CA ALA A 118 -1.98 2.25 5.03
C ALA A 118 -1.54 3.72 5.12
N ILE A 119 -0.79 4.23 4.14
CA ILE A 119 -0.39 5.64 4.04
C ILE A 119 -1.61 6.54 3.79
N ASP A 120 -2.56 6.08 2.95
CA ASP A 120 -3.85 6.74 2.69
C ASP A 120 -3.76 8.22 2.26
N THR A 121 -2.74 8.59 1.48
CA THR A 121 -2.59 9.94 0.89
C THR A 121 -3.01 9.96 -0.57
N ARG A 122 -3.24 11.15 -1.15
CA ARG A 122 -3.58 11.26 -2.57
C ARG A 122 -2.48 10.70 -3.47
N GLU A 123 -1.22 10.93 -3.08
CA GLU A 123 -0.03 10.50 -3.79
C GLU A 123 0.12 8.96 -3.73
N SER A 124 -0.17 8.34 -2.57
CA SER A 124 -0.12 6.88 -2.46
C SER A 124 -1.24 6.19 -3.26
N LEU A 125 -2.44 6.76 -3.26
CA LEU A 125 -3.58 6.25 -4.04
C LEU A 125 -3.35 6.39 -5.55
N ALA A 126 -2.62 7.42 -6.00
CA ALA A 126 -2.26 7.56 -7.41
C ALA A 126 -1.35 6.42 -7.91
N GLN A 127 -0.45 5.92 -7.07
CA GLN A 127 0.43 4.78 -7.40
C GLN A 127 -0.27 3.41 -7.32
N LEU A 128 -1.39 3.32 -6.60
CA LEU A 128 -2.11 2.06 -6.33
C LEU A 128 -2.52 1.33 -7.61
N ASN A 129 -2.92 2.07 -8.66
CA ASN A 129 -3.30 1.49 -9.94
C ASN A 129 -2.13 0.76 -10.61
N ASN A 130 -0.94 1.36 -10.63
CA ASN A 130 0.26 0.75 -11.19
C ASN A 130 0.65 -0.52 -10.43
N ALA A 131 0.54 -0.50 -9.10
CA ALA A 131 0.83 -1.66 -8.26
C ALA A 131 -0.16 -2.81 -8.51
N MET A 132 -1.46 -2.50 -8.62
CA MET A 132 -2.49 -3.48 -8.96
C MET A 132 -2.30 -4.08 -10.35
N GLN A 133 -1.96 -3.25 -11.34
CA GLN A 133 -1.67 -3.72 -12.70
C GLN A 133 -0.47 -4.65 -12.72
N CYS A 134 0.62 -4.31 -12.01
CA CYS A 134 1.78 -5.17 -11.88
C CYS A 134 1.42 -6.51 -11.23
N LEU A 135 0.64 -6.51 -10.13
CA LEU A 135 0.21 -7.75 -9.48
C LEU A 135 -0.67 -8.61 -10.40
N ASN A 136 -1.55 -8.00 -11.19
CA ASN A 136 -2.34 -8.68 -12.21
C ASN A 136 -1.46 -9.30 -13.32
N ASN A 137 -0.43 -8.58 -13.79
CA ASN A 137 0.52 -9.11 -14.76
C ASN A 137 1.29 -10.33 -14.20
N ILE A 138 1.66 -10.31 -12.92
CA ILE A 138 2.27 -11.47 -12.25
C ILE A 138 1.29 -12.64 -12.19
N ALA A 139 0.04 -12.39 -11.79
CA ALA A 139 -0.98 -13.44 -11.69
C ALA A 139 -1.30 -14.07 -13.05
N THR A 140 -1.28 -13.28 -14.13
CA THR A 140 -1.51 -13.80 -15.49
C THR A 140 -0.32 -14.61 -16.02
N VAL A 141 0.92 -14.16 -15.77
CA VAL A 141 2.14 -14.84 -16.25
C VAL A 141 2.44 -16.13 -15.47
N TYR A 142 2.39 -16.08 -14.14
CA TYR A 142 2.73 -17.24 -13.30
C TYR A 142 1.55 -18.16 -13.04
N ASN A 143 0.31 -17.64 -13.05
CA ASN A 143 -0.93 -18.40 -12.97
C ASN A 143 -1.00 -19.40 -11.79
N THR A 144 -0.39 -19.06 -10.65
CA THR A 144 -0.45 -19.90 -9.44
C THR A 144 -1.62 -19.50 -8.55
N ASN A 145 -2.11 -20.43 -7.71
CA ASN A 145 -3.14 -20.12 -6.73
C ASN A 145 -2.73 -18.96 -5.82
N ALA A 146 -1.48 -18.95 -5.35
CA ALA A 146 -0.94 -17.88 -4.51
C ALA A 146 -0.98 -16.50 -5.19
N THR A 147 -0.64 -16.40 -6.49
CA THR A 147 -0.69 -15.12 -7.21
C THR A 147 -2.11 -14.62 -7.44
N LYS A 148 -3.06 -15.53 -7.69
CA LYS A 148 -4.49 -15.19 -7.82
C LYS A 148 -5.09 -14.76 -6.49
N GLU A 149 -4.75 -15.47 -5.43
CA GLU A 149 -5.18 -15.14 -4.06
C GLU A 149 -4.64 -13.78 -3.64
N ALA A 150 -3.37 -13.48 -3.89
CA ALA A 150 -2.80 -12.16 -3.61
C ALA A 150 -3.55 -11.04 -4.35
N LEU A 151 -3.89 -11.24 -5.62
CA LEU A 151 -4.65 -10.26 -6.41
C LEU A 151 -6.09 -10.07 -5.88
N ASN A 152 -6.77 -11.17 -5.54
CA ASN A 152 -8.11 -11.13 -4.97
C ASN A 152 -8.13 -10.43 -3.61
N THR A 153 -7.18 -10.76 -2.74
CA THR A 153 -7.02 -10.14 -1.42
C THR A 153 -6.72 -8.65 -1.55
N ALA A 154 -5.81 -8.25 -2.44
CA ALA A 154 -5.53 -6.84 -2.70
C ALA A 154 -6.80 -6.09 -3.18
N SER A 155 -7.56 -6.67 -4.10
CA SER A 155 -8.82 -6.08 -4.58
C SER A 155 -9.85 -5.90 -3.46
N LEU A 156 -9.95 -6.88 -2.56
CA LEU A 156 -10.82 -6.81 -1.39
C LEU A 156 -10.39 -5.68 -0.44
N LEU A 157 -9.09 -5.55 -0.14
CA LEU A 157 -8.57 -4.47 0.72
C LEU A 157 -8.90 -3.07 0.16
N ILE A 158 -8.77 -2.90 -1.16
CA ILE A 158 -9.13 -1.63 -1.83
C ILE A 158 -10.62 -1.35 -1.68
N LEU A 159 -11.47 -2.35 -1.93
CA LEU A 159 -12.92 -2.23 -1.77
C LEU A 159 -13.28 -1.84 -0.33
N MET A 160 -12.65 -2.47 0.67
CA MET A 160 -12.88 -2.17 2.08
C MET A 160 -12.49 -0.72 2.43
N GLN A 161 -11.35 -0.24 1.92
CA GLN A 161 -10.94 1.16 2.13
C GLN A 161 -11.88 2.15 1.45
N GLN A 162 -12.34 1.83 0.24
CA GLN A 162 -13.36 2.63 -0.44
C GLN A 162 -14.63 2.74 0.42
N ARG A 163 -15.16 1.61 0.91
CA ARG A 163 -16.36 1.59 1.78
C ARG A 163 -16.15 2.38 3.07
N ARG A 164 -14.97 2.28 3.69
CA ARG A 164 -14.62 3.09 4.87
C ARG A 164 -14.74 4.58 4.57
N LYS A 165 -14.18 5.03 3.44
CA LYS A 165 -14.23 6.44 3.03
C LYS A 165 -15.63 6.91 2.68
N GLU A 166 -16.42 6.10 1.98
CA GLU A 166 -17.82 6.39 1.68
C GLU A 166 -18.65 6.57 2.95
N LYS A 167 -18.44 5.70 3.95
CA LYS A 167 -19.11 5.80 5.25
C LYS A 167 -18.73 7.09 5.99
N CYS A 168 -17.42 7.40 6.06
CA CYS A 168 -16.97 8.67 6.65
C CYS A 168 -17.56 9.89 5.93
N ALA A 169 -17.61 9.87 4.59
CA ALA A 169 -18.22 10.94 3.81
C ALA A 169 -19.72 11.08 4.07
N SER A 170 -20.44 9.96 4.22
CA SER A 170 -21.86 9.93 4.59
C SER A 170 -22.08 10.53 5.99
N ASP A 171 -21.26 10.16 6.97
CA ASP A 171 -21.36 10.69 8.33
C ASP A 171 -21.11 12.21 8.36
N LEU A 172 -20.09 12.68 7.65
CA LEU A 172 -19.83 14.12 7.47
C LEU A 172 -20.99 14.82 6.76
N SER A 173 -21.57 14.21 5.72
CA SER A 173 -22.74 14.77 5.03
C SER A 173 -23.92 14.94 5.97
N ASN A 174 -24.18 13.99 6.86
CA ASN A 174 -25.26 14.06 7.85
C ASN A 174 -25.03 15.20 8.87
N ILE A 175 -23.77 15.43 9.26
CA ILE A 175 -23.40 16.56 10.15
C ILE A 175 -23.64 17.89 9.42
N VAL A 176 -23.18 18.03 8.17
CA VAL A 176 -23.39 19.26 7.36
C VAL A 176 -24.88 19.55 7.15
N LYS A 177 -25.72 18.51 7.00
CA LYS A 177 -27.19 18.68 6.93
C LYS A 177 -27.78 19.15 8.26
N SER A 178 -27.24 18.69 9.38
CA SER A 178 -27.69 19.05 10.73
C SER A 178 -27.26 20.47 11.12
N PHE A 179 -26.12 20.92 10.61
CA PHE A 179 -25.56 22.26 10.79
C PHE A 179 -25.35 22.91 9.42
N PRO A 180 -26.44 23.32 8.74
CA PRO A 180 -26.32 23.90 7.41
C PRO A 180 -25.45 25.15 7.50
N ILE A 181 -24.54 25.28 6.53
CA ILE A 181 -23.74 26.48 6.35
C ILE A 181 -24.72 27.61 6.04
N LEU A 182 -25.06 28.40 7.05
CA LEU A 182 -25.89 29.58 6.89
C LEU A 182 -25.12 30.55 5.98
N PRO A 183 -25.66 30.87 4.79
CA PRO A 183 -25.06 31.92 3.98
C PRO A 183 -25.11 33.21 4.82
N LEU A 184 -23.94 33.78 5.11
CA LEU A 184 -23.85 35.19 5.45
C LEU A 184 -24.41 35.93 4.23
N SER A 185 -25.60 36.50 4.39
CA SER A 185 -26.44 37.01 3.31
C SER A 185 -25.68 37.82 2.27
N GLU A 186 -25.63 37.32 1.04
CA GLU A 186 -25.86 38.15 -0.15
C GLU A 186 -26.97 37.49 -0.99
N THR A 187 -28.14 38.12 -0.89
CA THR A 187 -29.27 38.21 -1.82
C THR A 187 -29.65 37.01 -2.68
N GLN A 188 -30.86 36.52 -2.40
CA GLN A 188 -31.64 35.50 -3.10
C GLN A 188 -31.78 35.74 -4.61
N VAL A 189 -31.70 34.68 -5.43
CA VAL A 189 -32.71 34.37 -6.48
C VAL A 189 -32.88 32.85 -6.64
N GLU A 190 -34.15 32.46 -6.74
CA GLU A 190 -34.80 31.15 -6.90
C GLU A 190 -34.20 30.06 -7.82
N ALA A 191 -34.48 28.81 -7.43
CA ALA A 191 -34.29 27.54 -8.16
C ALA A 191 -35.37 27.32 -9.25
N PRO A 192 -35.31 26.23 -10.06
CA PRO A 192 -35.93 24.96 -9.62
C PRO A 192 -35.26 23.64 -10.09
N LEU A 193 -35.79 22.56 -9.50
CA LEU A 193 -35.36 21.16 -9.34
C LEU A 193 -35.55 20.25 -10.57
N GLN A 194 -34.74 19.18 -10.68
CA GLN A 194 -35.18 17.83 -11.12
C GLN A 194 -34.06 16.77 -11.08
N GLN A 195 -34.16 15.78 -10.17
CA GLN A 195 -34.06 14.33 -10.47
C GLN A 195 -34.00 13.53 -9.16
N MET A 196 -35.09 12.86 -8.83
CA MET A 196 -35.16 11.87 -7.77
C MET A 196 -35.88 10.64 -8.34
N ASP A 197 -35.13 9.64 -8.81
CA ASP A 197 -35.69 8.28 -8.93
C ASP A 197 -34.66 7.11 -8.92
N ASP A 198 -33.35 7.32 -8.70
CA ASP A 198 -32.35 6.22 -8.82
C ASP A 198 -31.96 5.48 -7.52
N MET A 199 -32.58 5.80 -6.38
CA MET A 199 -32.12 5.31 -5.06
C MET A 199 -32.85 4.07 -4.50
N LYS A 200 -33.74 3.45 -5.28
CA LYS A 200 -34.54 2.30 -4.81
C LYS A 200 -33.78 0.96 -4.85
N TRP A 201 -32.83 0.79 -5.77
CA TRP A 201 -32.00 -0.42 -5.85
C TRP A 201 -30.88 -0.47 -4.79
N PHE A 202 -30.25 0.68 -4.47
CA PHE A 202 -29.21 0.78 -3.45
C PHE A 202 -29.67 0.37 -2.05
N ASN A 203 -30.93 0.69 -1.70
CA ASN A 203 -31.49 0.34 -0.40
C ASN A 203 -31.76 -1.17 -0.24
N ASN A 204 -31.97 -1.89 -1.34
CA ASN A 204 -32.20 -3.34 -1.29
C ASN A 204 -30.88 -4.12 -1.08
N LEU A 205 -29.75 -3.61 -1.62
CA LEU A 205 -28.42 -4.20 -1.42
C LEU A 205 -27.81 -3.89 -0.03
N ALA A 206 -28.16 -2.74 0.54
CA ALA A 206 -27.73 -2.34 1.88
C ALA A 206 -28.32 -3.22 3.00
N GLY A 207 -29.49 -3.84 2.75
CA GLY A 207 -30.11 -4.79 3.68
C GLY A 207 -29.39 -6.12 3.78
N GLU A 208 -28.84 -6.62 2.66
CA GLU A 208 -28.26 -7.97 2.57
C GLU A 208 -26.84 -8.11 3.17
N LEU A 209 -26.13 -6.99 3.42
CA LEU A 209 -24.72 -7.01 3.84
C LEU A 209 -24.46 -6.46 5.25
N SER A 210 -25.52 -6.22 6.03
CA SER A 210 -25.45 -5.74 7.41
C SER A 210 -24.84 -6.73 8.41
N GLY A 211 -24.39 -7.91 7.95
CA GLY A 211 -23.92 -9.01 8.80
C GLY A 211 -22.41 -9.19 8.95
N PHE A 212 -21.55 -8.33 8.40
CA PHE A 212 -20.09 -8.55 8.47
C PHE A 212 -19.43 -7.68 9.54
N ASP A 213 -19.13 -8.30 10.69
CA ASP A 213 -18.55 -7.65 11.87
C ASP A 213 -17.01 -7.57 11.77
N TYR A 214 -16.46 -6.47 12.29
CA TYR A 214 -15.04 -6.08 12.24
C TYR A 214 -14.11 -7.05 12.99
N SER A 215 -14.66 -7.85 13.90
CA SER A 215 -13.96 -8.86 14.69
C SER A 215 -13.34 -9.99 13.86
N ASP A 216 -13.85 -10.26 12.65
CA ASP A 216 -13.28 -11.26 11.74
C ASP A 216 -12.03 -10.76 11.00
N LEU A 217 -11.89 -9.45 10.79
CA LEU A 217 -10.75 -8.88 10.06
C LEU A 217 -9.46 -8.90 10.89
N ASP A 218 -9.55 -8.52 12.17
CA ASP A 218 -8.41 -8.55 13.10
C ASP A 218 -7.93 -9.99 13.34
N ARG A 219 -8.88 -10.93 13.32
CA ARG A 219 -8.62 -12.36 13.42
C ARG A 219 -8.00 -12.94 12.13
N PHE A 220 -8.41 -12.46 10.96
CA PHE A 220 -7.84 -12.90 9.68
C PHE A 220 -6.40 -12.39 9.48
N LEU A 221 -6.15 -11.11 9.80
CA LEU A 221 -4.82 -10.50 9.70
C LEU A 221 -3.81 -11.07 10.70
N SER A 222 -4.28 -11.49 11.89
CA SER A 222 -3.44 -12.18 12.88
C SER A 222 -3.15 -13.64 12.54
N GLN A 223 -4.02 -14.30 11.76
CA GLN A 223 -3.82 -15.69 11.32
C GLN A 223 -2.95 -15.83 10.06
N SER A 224 -2.89 -14.81 9.19
CA SER A 224 -2.07 -14.83 7.97
C SER A 224 -0.60 -14.45 8.18
N MET A 225 -0.17 -14.17 9.41
CA MET A 225 1.23 -13.91 9.77
C MET A 225 1.91 -15.14 10.40
N PHE A 226 2.06 -16.21 9.61
CA PHE A 226 3.09 -17.24 9.82
C PHE A 226 3.59 -17.77 8.47
#